data_AF-A0A6N0LKJ0-F1
#
_entry.id   AF-A0A6N0LKJ0-F1
#
_cell.length_a   1.000
_cell.length_b   1.000
_cell.length_c   1.000
_cell.angle_alpha   90.00
_cell.angle_beta   90.00
_cell.angle_gamma   90.00
#
_symmetry.space_group_name_H-M   'P 1'
#
loop_
_entity.id
_entity.type
_entity.pdbx_description
1 polymer ?
#
loop_
_entity_poly.entity_id
_entity_poly.type
_entity_poly.pdbx_seq_one_letter_code
_entity_poly.pdbx_strand_id
1 'polypeptide(L)' 'MQDEEKEIALMAGRVLQQAGIAAARKGTVMYVANDTIMSKEPNKPPVEIKKLTGRNPQLAHKIKAGVTYKLKKRKFESE' A
#
# COMPACT_ATOMS: atom_id res chain seq x y z
N MET A 1 -4.95 -26.65 6.77
CA MET A 1 -3.77 -25.92 6.24
C MET A 1 -4.17 -24.68 5.44
N GLN A 2 -4.74 -24.76 4.23
CA GLN A 2 -5.09 -23.54 3.46
C GLN A 2 -6.19 -22.68 4.11
N ASP A 3 -7.17 -23.31 4.76
CA ASP A 3 -8.26 -22.56 5.43
C ASP A 3 -7.78 -21.81 6.68
N GLU A 4 -6.83 -22.38 7.43
CA GLU A 4 -6.23 -21.74 8.61
C GLU A 4 -5.35 -20.56 8.21
N GLU A 5 -4.51 -20.71 7.17
CA GLU A 5 -3.70 -19.61 6.64
C GLU A 5 -4.56 -18.46 6.13
N LYS A 6 -5.67 -18.79 5.45
CA LYS A 6 -6.66 -17.82 4.99
C LYS A 6 -7.31 -17.10 6.17
N GLU A 7 -7.67 -17.82 7.23
CA GLU A 7 -8.26 -17.24 8.43
C GLU A 7 -7.28 -16.29 9.14
N ILE A 8 -6.02 -16.70 9.29
CA ILE A 8 -4.94 -15.86 9.85
C ILE A 8 -4.76 -14.59 9.01
N ALA A 9 -4.71 -14.72 7.69
CA ALA A 9 -4.58 -13.58 6.79
C ALA A 9 -5.76 -12.59 6.92
N LEU A 10 -6.99 -13.10 7.06
CA LEU A 10 -8.17 -12.28 7.28
C LEU A 10 -8.13 -11.56 8.64
N MET A 11 -7.75 -12.26 9.70
CA MET A 11 -7.61 -11.67 11.03
C MET A 11 -6.52 -10.59 11.05
N ALA A 12 -5.35 -10.88 10.49
CA ALA A 12 -4.25 -9.92 10.38
C ALA A 12 -4.68 -8.68 9.57
N GLY A 13 -5.39 -8.87 8.45
CA GLY A 13 -5.93 -7.79 7.65
C GLY A 13 -6.89 -6.88 8.43
N ARG A 14 -7.79 -7.47 9.24
CA ARG A 14 -8.70 -6.72 10.12
C ARG A 14 -7.95 -5.91 11.17
N VAL A 15 -6.95 -6.51 11.82
CA VAL A 15 -6.13 -5.81 12.84
C VAL A 15 -5.38 -4.63 12.22
N LEU A 16 -4.76 -4.83 11.05
CA LEU A 16 -4.06 -3.76 10.33
C LEU A 16 -5.00 -2.62 9.92
N GLN A 17 -6.21 -2.96 9.47
CA GLN A 17 -7.23 -1.97 9.12
C GLN A 17 -7.63 -1.14 10.34
N GLN A 18 -7.94 -1.78 11.47
CA GLN A 18 -8.32 -1.10 12.71
C GLN A 18 -7.19 -0.21 13.23
N ALA A 19 -5.95 -0.71 13.22
CA ALA A 19 -4.76 0.06 13.61
C ALA A 19 -4.55 1.28 12.71
N GLY A 20 -4.71 1.13 11.39
CA GLY A 20 -4.63 2.23 10.43
C GLY A 20 -5.69 3.29 10.68
N ILE A 21 -6.94 2.90 10.94
CA ILE A 21 -8.03 3.84 11.29
C ILE A 21 -7.72 4.58 12.59
N ALA A 22 -7.23 3.87 13.62
CA ALA A 22 -6.85 4.48 14.89
C ALA A 22 -5.69 5.49 14.71
N ALA A 23 -4.69 5.17 13.90
CA ALA A 23 -3.60 6.07 13.57
C ALA A 23 -4.11 7.31 12.82
N ALA A 24 -4.99 7.14 11.83
CA ALA A 24 -5.57 8.23 11.05
C ALA A 24 -6.42 9.21 11.87
N ARG A 25 -6.95 8.76 13.03
CA ARG A 25 -7.67 9.63 13.99
C ARG A 25 -6.71 10.43 14.87
N LYS A 26 -5.52 9.90 15.14
CA LYS A 26 -4.54 10.51 16.06
C LYS A 26 -3.54 11.42 15.34
N GLY A 27 -3.29 11.19 14.06
CA GLY A 27 -2.33 11.98 13.30
C GLY A 27 -2.45 11.75 11.79
N THR A 28 -1.56 12.41 11.04
CA THR A 28 -1.51 12.31 9.59
C THR A 28 -0.97 10.94 9.18
N VAL A 29 -1.67 10.28 8.26
CA VAL A 29 -1.25 9.00 7.70
C VAL A 29 -1.13 9.08 6.18
N MET A 30 -0.22 8.31 5.60
CA MET A 30 -0.14 8.11 4.15
C MET A 30 -0.56 6.70 3.78
N TYR A 31 -1.30 6.57 2.69
CA TYR A 31 -1.73 5.28 2.15
C TYR A 31 -1.83 5.35 0.62
N VAL A 32 -2.01 4.20 -0.02
CA VAL A 32 -2.19 4.11 -1.47
C VAL A 32 -3.64 3.76 -1.78
N ALA A 33 -4.28 4.54 -2.64
CA ALA A 33 -5.58 4.24 -3.23
C ALA A 33 -5.51 4.46 -4.74
N ASN A 34 -5.92 3.48 -5.54
CA ASN A 34 -5.93 3.56 -7.00
C ASN A 34 -4.59 4.05 -7.59
N ASP A 35 -3.49 3.39 -7.21
CA ASP A 35 -2.12 3.78 -7.59
C ASP A 35 -1.74 5.23 -7.25
N THR A 36 -2.46 5.86 -6.33
CA THR A 36 -2.20 7.23 -5.90
C THR A 36 -1.85 7.23 -4.43
N ILE A 37 -0.74 7.89 -4.08
CA ILE A 37 -0.38 8.17 -2.70
C ILE A 37 -1.30 9.27 -2.18
N MET A 38 -2.03 8.96 -1.13
CA MET A 38 -2.93 9.86 -0.41
C MET A 38 -2.35 10.20 0.95
N SER A 39 -2.47 11.46 1.35
CA SER A 39 -2.33 11.91 2.74
C SER A 39 -3.70 12.03 3.38
N LYS A 40 -3.86 11.62 4.63
CA LYS A 40 -5.06 11.88 5.41
C LYS A 40 -4.68 12.48 6.75
N GLU A 41 -5.05 13.75 6.93
CA GLU A 41 -5.02 14.41 8.22
C GLU A 41 -6.27 14.06 9.05
N PRO A 42 -6.19 14.15 10.39
CA PRO A 42 -7.36 13.96 11.25
C PRO A 42 -8.48 14.94 10.89
N ASN A 43 -9.71 14.43 10.80
CA ASN A 43 -10.93 15.20 10.52
C ASN A 43 -10.95 15.97 9.19
N LYS A 44 -9.99 15.75 8.30
CA LYS A 44 -9.93 16.35 6.96
C LYS A 44 -10.12 15.30 5.87
N PRO A 45 -10.64 15.70 4.70
CA PRO A 45 -10.66 14.81 3.54
C PRO A 45 -9.22 14.43 3.14
N PRO A 46 -9.00 13.23 2.58
CA PRO A 46 -7.70 12.85 2.06
C PRO A 46 -7.28 13.75 0.89
N VAL A 47 -5.98 14.04 0.82
CA VAL A 47 -5.35 14.84 -0.24
C VAL A 47 -4.44 13.96 -1.06
N GLU A 48 -4.50 14.10 -2.38
CA GLU A 48 -3.58 13.44 -3.30
C GLU A 48 -2.17 14.06 -3.19
N ILE A 49 -1.16 13.23 -2.88
CA ILE A 49 0.25 13.64 -2.88
C ILE A 49 0.86 13.37 -4.25
N LYS A 50 0.68 12.15 -4.77
CA LYS A 50 1.38 11.70 -5.98
C LYS A 50 0.72 10.51 -6.64
N LYS A 51 0.47 10.61 -7.95
CA LYS A 51 0.15 9.44 -8.80
C LYS A 51 1.40 8.61 -9.03
N LEU A 52 1.30 7.30 -8.82
CA LEU A 52 2.36 6.34 -9.06
C LEU A 52 2.31 5.90 -10.52
N THR A 53 2.63 6.83 -11.40
CA THR A 53 2.74 6.60 -12.85
C THR A 53 3.91 5.65 -13.16
N GLY A 54 3.80 4.90 -14.26
CA GLY A 54 4.83 3.93 -14.67
C GLY A 54 4.80 2.59 -13.94
N ARG A 55 3.85 2.38 -13.01
CA ARG A 55 3.48 1.02 -12.59
C ARG A 55 2.89 0.30 -13.79
N ASN A 56 3.40 -0.90 -14.06
CA ASN A 56 2.83 -1.77 -15.08
C ASN A 56 2.04 -2.87 -14.35
N PRO A 57 0.69 -2.80 -14.31
CA PRO A 57 -0.13 -3.80 -13.65
C PRO A 57 0.10 -5.21 -14.22
N GLN A 58 0.44 -5.31 -15.52
CA GLN A 58 0.80 -6.59 -16.13
C GLN A 58 2.13 -7.15 -15.63
N LEU A 59 3.09 -6.30 -15.22
CA LEU A 59 4.32 -6.73 -14.55
C LEU A 59 4.08 -7.05 -13.08
N ALA A 60 3.19 -6.33 -12.40
CA ALA A 60 2.81 -6.62 -11.01
C ALA A 60 2.20 -8.02 -10.88
N HIS A 61 1.35 -8.43 -11.84
CA HIS A 61 0.81 -9.80 -11.91
C HIS A 61 1.88 -10.88 -12.18
N LYS A 62 3.06 -10.52 -12.69
CA LYS A 62 4.18 -11.45 -12.92
C LYS A 62 5.08 -11.60 -11.70
N ILE A 63 4.85 -10.83 -10.63
CA ILE A 63 5.55 -11.00 -9.36
C ILE A 63 4.97 -12.24 -8.69
N LYS A 64 5.66 -13.37 -8.86
CA LYS A 64 5.33 -14.64 -8.22
C LYS A 64 5.72 -14.55 -6.74
N ALA A 65 4.80 -14.94 -5.87
CA ALA A 65 5.10 -15.13 -4.46
C ALA A 65 6.22 -16.17 -4.29
N GLY A 66 7.13 -15.95 -3.34
CA GLY A 66 8.23 -16.87 -3.03
C GLY A 66 9.51 -16.72 -3.88
N VAL A 67 9.56 -15.78 -4.82
CA VAL A 67 10.77 -15.48 -5.61
C VAL A 67 11.46 -14.21 -5.10
N THR A 68 12.78 -14.23 -5.02
CA THR A 68 13.58 -13.04 -4.69
C THR A 68 13.75 -12.16 -5.93
N TYR A 69 13.28 -10.92 -5.86
CA TYR A 69 13.45 -9.93 -6.92
C TYR A 69 14.52 -8.90 -6.55
N LYS A 70 15.52 -8.68 -7.42
CA LYS A 70 16.49 -7.59 -7.27
C LYS A 70 15.90 -6.29 -7.82
N LEU A 71 15.52 -5.38 -6.94
CA LEU A 71 15.17 -4.01 -7.31
C LEU A 71 16.45 -3.22 -7.61
N LYS A 72 16.64 -2.79 -8.87
CA LYS A 72 17.71 -1.85 -9.22
C LYS A 72 17.23 -0.42 -8.99
N LYS A 73 18.00 0.37 -8.23
CA LYS A 73 17.75 1.82 -8.12
C LYS A 73 17.83 2.44 -9.52
N ARG A 74 16.76 3.11 -9.95
CA ARG A 74 16.82 4.00 -11.11
C ARG A 74 17.22 5.39 -10.64
N LYS A 75 18.04 6.09 -11.43
CA LYS A 75 18.23 7.53 -11.28
C LYS A 75 16.96 8.21 -11.79
N PHE A 76 16.39 9.09 -10.99
CA PHE A 76 15.37 10.01 -11.46
C PHE A 76 16.10 11.23 -12.02
N GLU A 77 15.92 11.50 -13.31
CA GLU A 77 16.20 12.83 -13.86
C GLU A 77 14.94 13.67 -13.66
N SER A 78 15.08 14.78 -12.95
CA SER A 78 14.05 15.81 -12.82
C SER A 78 14.27 16.82 -13.94
N GLU A 79 13.30 16.99 -14.83
CA GLU A 79 13.14 18.17 -15.70
C GLU A 79 12.59 19.36 -14.91
#